data_AF-A0A081QJP2-F1
#
_entry.id   AF-A0A081QJP2-F1
#
_cell.length_a   1.000
_cell.length_b   1.000
_cell.length_c   1.000
_cell.angle_alpha   90.00
_cell.angle_beta   90.00
_cell.angle_gamma   90.00
#
_symmetry.space_group_name_H-M   'P 1'
#
loop_
_entity.id
_entity.type
_entity.pdbx_description
1 polymer ?
#
loop_
_entity_poly.entity_id
_entity_poly.type
_entity_poly.pdbx_seq_one_letter_code
_entity_poly.pdbx_strand_id
1 'polypeptide(L)' 'MKKVLRYFLVFVFLFLMNIFIFKILATLGFQLTMSEKSYIVPPLFSIIVLYMIDKIIRKKKK' A
#
# COMPACT_ATOMS: atom_id res chain seq x y z
N MET A 1 -1.74 -6.87 19.16
CA MET A 1 -1.47 -7.80 18.03
C MET A 1 -2.52 -7.73 16.91
N LYS A 2 -3.83 -7.88 17.18
CA LYS A 2 -4.89 -7.87 16.13
C LYS A 2 -4.87 -6.65 15.17
N LYS A 3 -4.57 -5.44 15.67
CA LYS A 3 -4.50 -4.22 14.84
C LYS A 3 -3.29 -4.18 13.92
N VAL A 4 -2.10 -4.53 14.42
CA VAL A 4 -0.87 -4.56 13.62
C VAL A 4 -0.98 -5.61 12.51
N LEU A 5 -1.52 -6.79 12.83
CA LEU A 5 -1.76 -7.84 11.84
C LEU A 5 -2.74 -7.36 10.75
N ARG A 6 -3.77 -6.59 11.10
CA ARG A 6 -4.71 -6.02 10.12
C ARG A 6 -4.02 -5.02 9.18
N TYR A 7 -3.19 -4.11 9.71
CA TYR A 7 -2.41 -3.19 8.86
C TYR A 7 -1.43 -3.94 7.97
N PHE A 8 -0.75 -4.95 8.50
CA PHE A 8 0.17 -5.77 7.75
C PHE A 8 -0.54 -6.54 6.63
N LEU A 9 -1.72 -7.10 6.88
CA LEU A 9 -2.49 -7.80 5.85
C LEU A 9 -2.93 -6.86 4.73
N VAL A 10 -3.37 -5.63 5.07
CA VAL A 10 -3.70 -4.59 4.09
C VAL A 10 -2.47 -4.19 3.27
N PHE A 11 -1.30 -4.07 3.90
CA PHE A 11 -0.06 -3.77 3.22
C PHE A 11 0.30 -4.82 2.17
N VAL A 12 0.27 -6.10 2.56
CA VAL A 12 0.57 -7.22 1.65
C VAL A 12 -0.41 -7.23 0.47
N PHE A 13 -1.70 -6.98 0.73
CA PHE A 13 -2.71 -6.93 -0.32
C PHE A 13 -2.47 -5.78 -1.31
N LEU A 14 -2.19 -4.56 -0.82
CA LEU A 14 -1.86 -3.43 -1.68
C LEU A 14 -0.58 -3.69 -2.48
N PHE A 15 0.42 -4.29 -1.86
CA PHE A 15 1.69 -4.58 -2.51
C PHE A 15 1.53 -5.56 -3.67
N LEU A 16 0.81 -6.67 -3.43
CA LEU A 16 0.48 -7.66 -4.47
C LEU A 16 -0.32 -7.03 -5.62
N MET A 17 -1.34 -6.23 -5.28
CA MET A 17 -2.17 -5.57 -6.28
C MET A 17 -1.38 -4.58 -7.14
N ASN A 18 -0.43 -3.86 -6.54
CA ASN A 18 0.43 -2.93 -7.25
C ASN A 18 1.33 -3.65 -8.27
N ILE A 19 1.95 -4.78 -7.89
CA ILE A 19 2.71 -5.63 -8.81
C ILE A 19 1.83 -6.15 -9.95
N PHE A 20 0.60 -6.56 -9.64
CA PHE A 20 -0.33 -7.08 -10.65
C PHE A 20 -0.70 -6.01 -11.68
N ILE A 21 -0.97 -4.79 -11.24
CA ILE A 21 -1.26 -3.64 -12.12
C ILE A 21 -0.07 -3.35 -13.04
N PHE A 22 1.15 -3.33 -12.51
CA PHE A 22 2.36 -3.14 -13.32
C PHE A 22 2.54 -4.25 -14.36
N LYS A 23 2.25 -5.50 -14.00
CA LYS A 23 2.31 -6.62 -14.95
C LYS A 23 1.27 -6.48 -16.08
N ILE A 24 0.06 -6.01 -15.76
CA ILE A 24 -0.97 -5.71 -16.75
C ILE A 24 -0.51 -4.59 -17.68
N LEU A 25 0.00 -3.48 -17.14
CA LEU A 25 0.51 -2.37 -17.95
C LEU A 25 1.67 -2.80 -18.86
N ALA A 26 2.58 -3.64 -18.37
CA ALA A 26 3.66 -4.20 -19.19
C ALA A 26 3.10 -5.05 -20.35
N THR A 27 2.06 -5.86 -20.08
CA THR A 27 1.38 -6.68 -21.10
C THR A 27 0.68 -5.83 -22.15
N LEU A 28 0.18 -4.65 -21.76
CA LEU A 28 -0.45 -3.68 -22.65
C LEU A 28 0.55 -2.89 -23.51
N GLY A 29 1.85 -3.12 -23.36
CA GLY A 29 2.90 -2.47 -24.16
C GLY A 29 3.42 -1.16 -23.57
N PHE A 30 3.06 -0.82 -22.32
CA PHE A 30 3.64 0.34 -21.65
C PHE A 30 5.11 0.08 -21.27
N GLN A 31 6.00 1.00 -21.64
CA GLN A 31 7.38 1.02 -21.15
C GLN A 31 7.42 1.50 -19.71
N LEU A 32 7.29 0.57 -18.77
CA LEU A 32 7.41 0.84 -17.35
C LEU A 32 8.88 0.82 -16.93
N THR A 33 9.36 1.92 -16.37
CA THR A 33 10.63 1.95 -15.63
C THR A 33 10.43 1.27 -14.28
N MET A 34 10.66 -0.06 -14.26
CA MET A 34 10.55 -0.89 -13.06
C MET A 34 11.70 -0.58 -12.09
N SER A 35 11.52 0.45 -11.27
CA SER A 35 12.43 0.74 -10.14
C SER A 35 11.88 0.16 -8.85
N GLU A 36 12.77 -0.27 -7.97
CA GLU A 36 12.43 -0.79 -6.63
C GLU A 36 11.50 0.13 -5.83
N LYS A 37 11.72 1.43 -6.02
CA LYS A 37 10.96 2.48 -5.37
C LYS A 37 9.51 2.56 -5.87
N SER A 38 9.26 2.34 -7.16
CA SER A 38 7.94 2.53 -7.78
C SER A 38 6.89 1.55 -7.26
N TYR A 39 7.27 0.34 -6.88
CA TYR A 39 6.33 -0.66 -6.37
C TYR A 39 6.21 -0.64 -4.84
N ILE A 40 7.25 -0.23 -4.09
CA ILE A 40 7.27 -0.20 -2.62
C ILE A 40 6.68 1.09 -2.04
N VAL A 41 6.94 2.25 -2.65
CA VAL A 41 6.57 3.55 -2.08
C VAL A 41 5.05 3.74 -1.96
N PRO A 42 4.22 3.41 -2.96
CA PRO A 42 2.77 3.64 -2.86
C PRO A 42 2.07 2.81 -1.76
N PRO A 43 2.35 1.49 -1.62
CA PRO A 43 1.80 0.69 -0.53
C PRO A 43 2.26 1.17 0.86
N LEU A 44 3.53 1.57 1.00
CA LEU A 44 4.06 2.10 2.27
C LEU A 44 3.40 3.42 2.65
N PHE A 45 3.28 4.35 1.70
CA PHE A 45 2.62 5.63 1.94
C PHE A 45 1.17 5.44 2.39
N SER A 46 0.44 4.52 1.74
CA SER A 46 -0.93 4.18 2.09
C SER A 46 -1.07 3.68 3.53
N ILE A 47 -0.13 2.86 4.02
CA ILE A 47 -0.14 2.38 5.41
C ILE A 47 0.12 3.50 6.41
N ILE A 48 1.07 4.39 6.12
CA ILE A 48 1.38 5.53 6.99
C ILE A 48 0.15 6.44 7.13
N VAL A 49 -0.50 6.75 6.00
CA VAL A 49 -1.73 7.56 5.99
C VAL A 49 -2.84 6.86 6.75
N LEU A 50 -3.05 5.57 6.52
CA LEU A 50 -4.09 4.79 7.22
C LEU A 50 -3.85 4.75 8.74
N TYR A 51 -2.58 4.65 9.16
CA TYR A 51 -2.20 4.72 10.57
C TYR A 51 -2.44 6.11 11.16
N MET A 52 -2.10 7.18 10.44
CA MET A 52 -2.37 8.57 10.86
C MET A 52 -3.86 8.83 11.04
N ILE A 53 -4.68 8.41 10.07
CA ILE A 53 -6.15 8.55 10.12
C ILE A 53 -6.70 7.81 11.34
N ASP A 54 -6.31 6.55 11.56
CA ASP A 54 -6.78 5.79 12.71
C ASP A 54 -6.34 6.42 14.04
N LYS A 55 -5.12 6.98 14.11
CA LYS A 55 -4.64 7.74 15.27
C LYS A 55 -5.50 8.98 15.54
N ILE A 56 -5.87 9.73 14.50
CA ILE A 56 -6.74 10.92 14.62
C ILE A 56 -8.14 10.53 15.09
N ILE A 57 -8.73 9.48 14.52
CA ILE A 57 -10.06 8.97 14.91
C ILE A 57 -10.06 8.56 16.38
N ARG A 58 -9.02 7.86 16.85
CA ARG A 58 -8.90 7.48 18.27
C ARG A 58 -8.75 8.68 19.19
N LYS A 59 -8.06 9.74 18.77
CA LYS A 59 -7.96 10.99 19.54
C LYS A 59 -9.30 11.72 19.64
N LYS A 60 -10.12 11.73 18.58
CA LYS A 60 -11.46 12.35 18.60
C LYS A 60 -12.50 11.57 19.42
N LYS A 61 -12.33 10.25 19.57
CA LYS A 61 -13.23 9.39 20.36
C LYS A 61 -12.91 9.37 21.85
N LYS A 62 -11.80 9.99 22.27
CA LYS A 62 -11.35 10.08 23.66
C LYS A 62 -11.61 11.49 24.17
#